data_AF-A0A9X8MY72-F1
#
_entry.id   AF-A0A9X8MY72-F1
#
_cell.length_a   1.000
_cell.length_b   1.000
_cell.length_c   1.000
_cell.angle_alpha   90.00
_cell.angle_beta   90.00
_cell.angle_gamma   90.00
#
_symmetry.space_group_name_H-M   'P 1'
#
loop_
_entity.id
_entity.type
_entity.pdbx_description
1 polymer ?
#
loop_
_entity_poly.entity_id
_entity_poly.type
_entity_poly.pdbx_seq_one_letter_code
_entity_poly.pdbx_strand_id
1 'polypeptide(L)'
;MTVTLVGFGTELTTLDPTRVRHFDDIEALLETMDAETRKRRGALAMAGHDCVLTGRTGSAQHTQWTPHLVLLAAQPTEDQAAKLAELVADSGRLGISYLAATEANGLPGATWHIEITPDGRLLAPFLGLELQAQLLPQAQHDAVVQLFADATPDDDRDPDPSTPQFMVDITPSGRPAVYARLVGTYEITGLDAPDAEHSPLFGLFLPDMNALRPRLPARGRRTCTSVPSSRNSMPSASA
;
A
#
# COMPACT_ATOMS: atom_id res chain seq x y z
N MET A 1 -7.45 1.01 7.85
CA MET A 1 -7.13 1.18 6.41
C MET A 1 -8.40 0.91 5.61
N THR A 2 -8.50 1.46 4.39
CA THR A 2 -9.55 1.13 3.42
C THR A 2 -8.88 0.71 2.11
N VAL A 3 -9.45 -0.26 1.41
CA VAL A 3 -9.01 -0.72 0.09
C VAL A 3 -10.19 -0.60 -0.87
N THR A 4 -9.93 -0.12 -2.08
CA THR A 4 -10.90 -0.07 -3.18
C THR A 4 -10.38 -0.87 -4.35
N LEU A 5 -11.19 -1.81 -4.83
CA LEU A 5 -10.90 -2.71 -5.93
C LEU A 5 -11.75 -2.30 -7.14
N VAL A 6 -11.17 -2.29 -8.34
CA VAL A 6 -11.83 -1.73 -9.53
C VAL A 6 -11.69 -2.69 -10.71
N GLY A 7 -12.82 -3.26 -11.13
CA GLY A 7 -12.92 -4.27 -12.18
C GLY A 7 -12.43 -5.67 -11.78
N PHE A 8 -12.26 -5.96 -10.49
CA PHE A 8 -11.88 -7.28 -9.97
C PHE A 8 -12.16 -7.41 -8.47
N GLY A 9 -12.22 -8.65 -7.97
CA GLY A 9 -12.16 -8.93 -6.53
C GLY A 9 -13.43 -8.58 -5.76
N THR A 10 -14.60 -8.57 -6.41
CA THR A 10 -15.91 -8.31 -5.77
C THR A 10 -16.14 -9.22 -4.56
N GLU A 11 -15.73 -10.49 -4.66
CA GLU A 11 -15.77 -11.48 -3.59
C GLU A 11 -14.97 -11.08 -2.34
N LEU A 12 -13.89 -10.30 -2.50
CA LEU A 12 -13.06 -9.82 -1.39
C LEU A 12 -13.76 -8.77 -0.52
N THR A 13 -14.90 -8.22 -0.96
CA THR A 13 -15.74 -7.35 -0.11
C THR A 13 -16.34 -8.10 1.08
N THR A 14 -16.43 -9.43 1.02
CA THR A 14 -16.90 -10.29 2.13
C THR A 14 -15.93 -10.33 3.32
N LEU A 15 -14.65 -10.02 3.11
CA LEU A 15 -13.61 -10.12 4.16
C LEU A 15 -13.71 -9.03 5.22
N ASP A 16 -14.11 -7.82 4.79
CA ASP A 16 -14.42 -6.68 5.67
C ASP A 16 -15.16 -5.63 4.82
N PRO A 17 -16.51 -5.63 4.78
CA PRO A 17 -17.27 -4.67 3.97
C PRO A 17 -17.14 -3.22 4.47
N THR A 18 -16.60 -2.98 5.67
CA THR A 18 -16.30 -1.64 6.18
C THR A 18 -14.98 -1.09 5.63
N ARG A 19 -14.08 -1.98 5.18
CA ARG A 19 -12.74 -1.62 4.67
C ARG A 19 -12.53 -1.91 3.20
N VAL A 20 -13.13 -2.94 2.64
CA VAL A 20 -12.96 -3.36 1.25
C VAL A 20 -14.19 -2.93 0.45
N ARG A 21 -13.96 -2.11 -0.58
CA ARG A 21 -15.00 -1.58 -1.48
C ARG A 21 -14.72 -2.03 -2.91
N HIS A 22 -15.76 -2.35 -3.67
CA HIS A 22 -15.66 -2.67 -5.10
C HIS A 22 -16.30 -1.58 -5.96
N PHE A 23 -15.77 -1.38 -7.17
CA PHE A 23 -16.42 -0.68 -8.28
C PHE A 23 -16.24 -1.52 -9.55
N ASP A 24 -17.32 -1.70 -10.33
CA ASP A 24 -17.26 -2.46 -11.58
C ASP A 24 -16.39 -1.77 -12.64
N ASP A 25 -16.33 -0.44 -12.64
CA ASP A 25 -15.60 0.36 -13.61
C ASP A 25 -14.89 1.60 -13.02
N ILE A 26 -14.10 2.25 -13.88
CA ILE A 26 -13.27 3.42 -13.53
C ILE A 26 -14.09 4.72 -13.52
N GLU A 27 -15.24 4.79 -14.19
CA GLU A 27 -16.07 6.00 -14.21
C GLU A 27 -16.75 6.22 -12.85
N ALA A 28 -17.35 5.18 -12.27
CA ALA A 28 -17.91 5.21 -10.92
C ALA A 28 -16.85 5.45 -9.83
N LEU A 29 -15.63 4.93 -10.04
CA LEU A 29 -14.47 5.26 -9.19
C LEU A 29 -14.15 6.76 -9.25
N LEU A 30 -14.02 7.33 -10.44
CA LEU A 30 -13.59 8.73 -10.63
C LEU A 30 -14.53 9.72 -9.95
N GLU A 31 -15.86 9.54 -10.08
CA GLU A 31 -16.85 10.37 -9.38
C GLU A 31 -16.69 10.27 -7.85
N THR A 32 -16.61 9.04 -7.32
CA THR A 32 -16.44 8.80 -5.88
C THR A 32 -15.15 9.43 -5.36
N MET A 33 -14.05 9.25 -6.08
CA MET A 33 -12.71 9.65 -5.61
C MET A 33 -12.48 11.15 -5.72
N ASP A 34 -13.12 11.88 -6.63
CA ASP A 34 -13.13 13.35 -6.59
C ASP A 34 -13.84 13.86 -5.31
N ALA A 35 -15.02 13.34 -5.01
CA ALA A 35 -15.77 13.73 -3.81
C ALA A 35 -14.99 13.43 -2.51
N GLU A 36 -14.38 12.25 -2.41
CA GLU A 36 -13.53 11.87 -1.28
C GLU A 36 -12.25 12.72 -1.18
N THR A 37 -11.61 13.03 -2.32
CA THR A 37 -10.43 13.91 -2.39
C THR A 37 -10.76 15.32 -1.89
N ARG A 38 -11.90 15.89 -2.33
CA ARG A 38 -12.38 17.20 -1.84
C ARG A 38 -12.70 17.16 -0.35
N LYS A 39 -13.39 16.13 0.13
CA LYS A 39 -13.74 15.92 1.55
C LYS A 39 -12.50 15.85 2.44
N ARG A 40 -11.49 15.04 2.08
CA ARG A 40 -10.24 14.91 2.85
C ARG A 40 -9.43 16.20 2.88
N ARG A 41 -9.34 16.90 1.74
CA ARG A 41 -8.65 18.20 1.66
C ARG A 41 -9.32 19.23 2.59
N GLY A 42 -10.65 19.29 2.62
CA GLY A 42 -11.41 20.13 3.55
C GLY A 42 -11.19 19.77 5.02
N ALA A 43 -11.24 18.47 5.36
CA ALA A 43 -11.01 18.01 6.73
C ALA A 43 -9.59 18.33 7.25
N LEU A 44 -8.56 18.14 6.41
CA LEU A 44 -7.18 18.51 6.72
C LEU A 44 -7.04 20.02 6.97
N ALA A 45 -7.61 20.85 6.08
CA ALA A 45 -7.59 22.30 6.24
C ALA A 45 -8.29 22.77 7.52
N MET A 46 -9.46 22.19 7.86
CA MET A 46 -10.17 22.47 9.11
C MET A 46 -9.38 22.05 10.36
N ALA A 47 -8.56 21.00 10.27
CA ALA A 47 -7.66 20.57 11.34
C ALA A 47 -6.35 21.38 11.43
N GLY A 48 -6.14 22.37 10.55
CA GLY A 48 -4.89 23.15 10.50
C GLY A 48 -3.70 22.33 9.96
N HIS A 49 -3.94 21.37 9.08
CA HIS A 49 -2.93 20.47 8.54
C HIS A 49 -2.88 20.50 7.01
N ASP A 50 -1.67 20.58 6.44
CA ASP A 50 -1.45 20.54 5.00
C ASP A 50 -1.42 19.13 4.40
N CYS A 51 -1.21 18.09 5.20
CA CYS A 51 -1.17 16.70 4.74
C CYS A 51 -1.36 15.71 5.90
N VAL A 52 -1.67 14.45 5.55
CA VAL A 52 -1.77 13.36 6.54
C VAL A 52 -0.46 13.07 7.27
N LEU A 53 0.70 13.48 6.74
CA LEU A 53 1.98 13.31 7.44
C LEU A 53 2.04 14.22 8.68
N THR A 54 1.71 15.49 8.55
CA THR A 54 1.61 16.41 9.70
C THR A 54 0.38 16.09 10.55
N GLY A 55 -0.73 15.70 9.95
CA GLY A 55 -1.93 15.29 10.68
C GLY A 55 -1.76 14.04 11.56
N ARG A 56 -0.98 13.04 11.12
CA ARG A 56 -0.69 11.83 11.92
C ARG A 56 0.38 12.03 13.00
N THR A 57 1.15 13.12 12.94
CA THR A 57 2.19 13.48 13.92
C THR A 57 1.73 14.56 14.90
N GLY A 58 0.57 15.19 14.65
CA GLY A 58 -0.08 16.12 15.57
C GLY A 58 -0.90 15.43 16.67
N SER A 59 -1.66 16.24 17.40
CA SER A 59 -2.59 15.78 18.45
C SER A 59 -3.89 15.14 17.92
N ALA A 60 -4.09 15.14 16.59
CA ALA A 60 -5.19 14.45 15.93
C ALA A 60 -4.99 12.94 15.99
N GLN A 61 -6.00 12.22 16.51
CA GLN A 61 -5.93 10.77 16.70
C GLN A 61 -5.71 10.04 15.37
N HIS A 62 -4.81 9.05 15.34
CA HIS A 62 -4.36 8.37 14.12
C HIS A 62 -5.49 7.80 13.24
N THR A 63 -6.65 7.48 13.85
CA THR A 63 -7.88 7.01 13.20
C THR A 63 -8.47 8.03 12.21
N GLN A 64 -8.33 9.34 12.46
CA GLN A 64 -8.91 10.39 11.61
C GLN A 64 -8.28 10.43 10.20
N TRP A 65 -7.02 9.99 10.07
CA TRP A 65 -6.25 10.06 8.83
C TRP A 65 -5.91 8.66 8.29
N THR A 66 -6.92 7.78 8.31
CA THR A 66 -6.80 6.38 7.88
C THR A 66 -6.31 6.27 6.42
N PRO A 67 -5.29 5.43 6.12
CA PRO A 67 -4.80 5.25 4.75
C PRO A 67 -5.84 4.55 3.87
N HIS A 68 -5.84 4.90 2.58
CA HIS A 68 -6.72 4.35 1.55
C HIS A 68 -5.91 3.93 0.32
N LEU A 69 -6.00 2.65 -0.04
CA LEU A 69 -5.39 2.08 -1.24
C LEU A 69 -6.46 1.85 -2.31
N VAL A 70 -6.20 2.24 -3.55
CA VAL A 70 -7.06 1.98 -4.71
C VAL A 70 -6.28 1.09 -5.67
N LEU A 71 -6.85 -0.07 -6.01
CA LEU A 71 -6.30 -1.07 -6.91
C LEU A 71 -7.17 -1.11 -8.18
N LEU A 72 -6.56 -0.84 -9.33
CA LEU A 72 -7.23 -0.86 -10.64
C LEU A 72 -6.70 -2.04 -11.46
N ALA A 73 -7.58 -2.99 -11.79
CA ALA A 73 -7.30 -4.04 -12.77
C ALA A 73 -7.89 -3.71 -14.15
N ALA A 74 -8.98 -2.95 -14.19
CA ALA A 74 -9.53 -2.41 -15.43
C ALA A 74 -8.52 -1.47 -16.12
N GLN A 75 -8.36 -1.61 -17.44
CA GLN A 75 -7.50 -0.77 -18.26
C GLN A 75 -8.22 0.56 -18.58
N PRO A 76 -7.71 1.73 -18.13
CA PRO A 76 -8.33 3.02 -18.41
C PRO A 76 -8.20 3.44 -19.87
N THR A 77 -9.21 4.19 -20.34
CA THR A 77 -9.11 5.01 -21.56
C THR A 77 -8.16 6.20 -21.37
N GLU A 78 -7.78 6.88 -22.44
CA GLU A 78 -6.89 8.06 -22.37
C GLU A 78 -7.50 9.18 -21.50
N ASP A 79 -8.80 9.47 -21.66
CA ASP A 79 -9.52 10.45 -20.83
C ASP A 79 -9.59 10.04 -19.35
N GLN A 80 -9.80 8.75 -19.07
CA GLN A 80 -9.79 8.23 -17.70
C GLN A 80 -8.39 8.29 -17.09
N ALA A 81 -7.34 7.98 -17.86
CA ALA A 81 -5.95 8.08 -17.43
C ALA A 81 -5.55 9.52 -17.09
N ALA A 82 -6.02 10.51 -17.86
CA ALA A 82 -5.82 11.93 -17.56
C ALA A 82 -6.49 12.34 -16.24
N LYS A 83 -7.77 11.97 -16.03
CA LYS A 83 -8.50 12.24 -14.77
C LYS A 83 -7.88 11.53 -13.56
N LEU A 84 -7.39 10.29 -13.73
CA LEU A 84 -6.64 9.58 -12.70
C LEU A 84 -5.33 10.32 -12.35
N ALA A 85 -4.61 10.85 -13.33
CA ALA A 85 -3.39 11.64 -13.09
C ALA A 85 -3.66 12.88 -12.22
N GLU A 86 -4.76 13.59 -12.45
CA GLU A 86 -5.20 14.73 -11.65
C GLU A 86 -5.48 14.33 -10.19
N LEU A 87 -6.18 13.22 -9.96
CA LEU A 87 -6.42 12.68 -8.61
C LEU A 87 -5.11 12.25 -7.91
N VAL A 88 -4.18 11.63 -8.65
CA VAL A 88 -2.94 11.11 -8.06
C VAL A 88 -1.97 12.23 -7.68
N ALA A 89 -1.97 13.36 -8.40
CA ALA A 89 -1.05 14.48 -8.17
C ALA A 89 -1.01 15.01 -6.72
N ASP A 90 -2.15 15.00 -6.02
CA ASP A 90 -2.28 15.44 -4.61
C ASP A 90 -2.45 14.25 -3.64
N SER A 91 -2.65 13.02 -4.14
CA SER A 91 -3.11 11.84 -3.37
C SER A 91 -2.26 11.52 -2.13
N GLY A 92 -0.93 11.62 -2.24
CA GLY A 92 0.01 11.38 -1.14
C GLY A 92 -0.17 12.33 0.04
N ARG A 93 -0.62 13.58 -0.19
CA ARG A 93 -0.96 14.51 0.89
C ARG A 93 -2.24 14.10 1.63
N LEU A 94 -3.14 13.40 0.95
CA LEU A 94 -4.45 12.98 1.47
C LEU A 94 -4.46 11.54 2.02
N GLY A 95 -3.31 10.86 2.02
CA GLY A 95 -3.19 9.47 2.45
C GLY A 95 -3.93 8.49 1.55
N ILE A 96 -4.10 8.84 0.28
CA ILE A 96 -4.63 7.96 -0.78
C ILE A 96 -3.44 7.46 -1.59
N SER A 97 -3.47 6.20 -2.02
CA SER A 97 -2.49 5.61 -2.92
C SER A 97 -3.20 4.83 -4.01
N TYR A 98 -2.71 4.94 -5.25
CA TYR A 98 -3.28 4.29 -6.42
C TYR A 98 -2.25 3.32 -7.00
N LEU A 99 -2.68 2.10 -7.31
CA LEU A 99 -1.91 1.10 -8.04
C LEU A 99 -2.78 0.59 -9.19
N ALA A 100 -2.28 0.68 -10.42
CA ALA A 100 -3.01 0.27 -11.61
C ALA A 100 -2.19 -0.77 -12.40
N ALA A 101 -2.86 -1.84 -12.82
CA ALA A 101 -2.37 -2.70 -13.89
C ALA A 101 -2.58 -2.00 -15.23
N THR A 102 -1.58 -2.02 -16.10
CA THR A 102 -1.65 -1.41 -17.45
C THR A 102 -0.83 -2.22 -18.45
N GLU A 103 -1.31 -2.42 -19.66
CA GLU A 103 -0.60 -3.26 -20.66
C GLU A 103 0.66 -2.60 -21.24
N ALA A 104 0.67 -1.26 -21.37
CA ALA A 104 1.86 -0.50 -21.78
C ALA A 104 1.73 0.97 -21.40
N ASN A 105 2.85 1.70 -21.47
CA ASN A 105 3.00 3.13 -21.13
C ASN A 105 2.86 3.47 -19.65
N GLY A 106 2.14 2.67 -18.85
CA GLY A 106 1.77 3.07 -17.51
C GLY A 106 0.79 4.24 -17.49
N LEU A 107 0.41 4.69 -16.30
CA LEU A 107 -0.36 5.91 -16.14
C LEU A 107 0.55 7.14 -16.10
N PRO A 108 0.15 8.25 -16.76
CA PRO A 108 0.61 9.56 -16.32
C PRO A 108 0.26 9.67 -14.83
N GLY A 109 1.24 9.83 -13.96
CA GLY A 109 0.95 10.00 -12.54
C GLY A 109 1.14 8.83 -11.54
N ALA A 110 1.81 7.67 -11.76
CA ALA A 110 2.12 6.64 -10.71
C ALA A 110 3.67 6.38 -10.46
N THR A 111 4.35 6.77 -9.35
CA THR A 111 5.85 7.09 -9.32
C THR A 111 6.81 6.08 -9.91
N TRP A 112 6.49 4.81 -9.79
CA TRP A 112 7.36 3.69 -10.12
C TRP A 112 6.51 2.67 -10.89
N HIS A 113 7.19 1.75 -11.57
CA HIS A 113 6.54 0.62 -12.22
C HIS A 113 7.11 -0.69 -11.68
N ILE A 114 6.25 -1.70 -11.65
CA ILE A 114 6.64 -3.11 -11.56
C ILE A 114 6.15 -3.75 -12.85
N GLU A 115 7.01 -4.51 -13.51
CA GLU A 115 6.67 -5.25 -14.73
C GLU A 115 6.49 -6.73 -14.37
N ILE A 116 5.43 -7.36 -14.88
CA ILE A 116 5.31 -8.81 -14.89
C ILE A 116 5.55 -9.25 -16.34
N THR A 117 6.63 -10.01 -16.55
CA THR A 117 7.06 -10.42 -17.89
C THR A 117 6.26 -11.64 -18.38
N PRO A 118 6.21 -11.90 -19.70
CA PRO A 118 5.52 -13.08 -20.26
C PRO A 118 6.08 -14.43 -19.79
N ASP A 119 7.35 -14.48 -19.39
CA ASP A 119 8.00 -15.64 -18.77
C ASP A 119 7.78 -15.74 -17.25
N GLY A 120 6.92 -14.88 -16.69
CA GLY A 120 6.49 -14.96 -15.29
C GLY A 120 7.47 -14.36 -14.28
N ARG A 121 8.40 -13.50 -14.70
CA ARG A 121 9.26 -12.75 -13.77
C ARG A 121 8.60 -11.44 -13.37
N LEU A 122 8.82 -11.02 -12.14
CA LEU A 122 8.48 -9.70 -11.61
C LEU A 122 9.76 -8.86 -11.59
N LEU A 123 9.77 -7.76 -12.34
CA LEU A 123 10.86 -6.79 -12.36
C LEU A 123 10.42 -5.54 -11.59
N ALA A 124 11.17 -5.16 -10.56
CA ALA A 124 11.00 -3.90 -9.85
C ALA A 124 12.32 -3.09 -9.89
N PRO A 125 12.66 -2.45 -11.04
CA PRO A 125 13.99 -1.88 -11.25
C PRO A 125 14.37 -0.76 -10.27
N PHE A 126 13.38 -0.01 -9.76
CA PHE A 126 13.59 1.01 -8.73
C PHE A 126 14.09 0.43 -7.39
N LEU A 127 13.76 -0.83 -7.11
CA LEU A 127 14.19 -1.57 -5.93
C LEU A 127 15.43 -2.45 -6.20
N GLY A 128 15.88 -2.53 -7.46
CA GLY A 128 16.93 -3.46 -7.88
C GLY A 128 16.52 -4.93 -7.80
N LEU A 129 15.22 -5.24 -7.82
CA LEU A 129 14.70 -6.60 -7.65
C LEU A 129 14.24 -7.23 -8.97
N GLU A 130 14.59 -8.49 -9.13
CA GLU A 130 14.08 -9.43 -10.14
C GLU A 130 13.67 -10.71 -9.39
N LEU A 131 12.41 -11.10 -9.49
CA LEU A 131 11.80 -12.18 -8.71
C LEU A 131 10.94 -13.07 -9.62
N GLN A 132 10.60 -14.28 -9.17
CA GLN A 132 9.51 -15.05 -9.80
C GLN A 132 8.17 -14.45 -9.38
N ALA A 133 7.32 -14.05 -10.33
CA ALA A 133 5.97 -13.60 -10.04
C ALA A 133 5.17 -14.76 -9.42
N GLN A 134 4.66 -14.56 -8.20
CA GLN A 134 3.83 -15.52 -7.50
C GLN A 134 2.37 -15.25 -7.81
N LEU A 135 1.66 -16.26 -8.31
CA LEU A 135 0.21 -16.25 -8.44
C LEU A 135 -0.36 -17.27 -7.45
N LEU A 136 -1.32 -16.86 -6.63
CA LEU A 136 -2.08 -17.77 -5.79
C LEU A 136 -2.97 -18.65 -6.69
N PRO A 137 -2.82 -19.99 -6.68
CA PRO A 137 -3.77 -20.88 -7.34
C PRO A 137 -5.18 -20.68 -6.77
N GLN A 138 -6.21 -20.79 -7.60
CA GLN A 138 -7.60 -20.48 -7.21
C GLN A 138 -8.03 -21.17 -5.90
N ALA A 139 -7.71 -22.47 -5.74
CA ALA A 139 -8.05 -23.21 -4.51
C ALA A 139 -7.37 -22.65 -3.24
N GLN A 140 -6.19 -22.03 -3.36
CA GLN A 140 -5.52 -21.36 -2.23
C GLN A 140 -6.10 -19.96 -1.99
N HIS A 141 -6.44 -19.24 -3.05
CA HIS A 141 -7.17 -17.97 -2.96
C HIS A 141 -8.49 -18.16 -2.21
N ASP A 142 -9.31 -19.12 -2.65
CA ASP A 142 -10.63 -19.38 -2.09
C ASP A 142 -10.53 -19.84 -0.62
N ALA A 143 -9.53 -20.63 -0.27
CA ALA A 143 -9.25 -21.03 1.12
C ALA A 143 -8.87 -19.84 2.01
N VAL A 144 -8.11 -18.86 1.49
CA VAL A 144 -7.78 -17.62 2.21
C VAL A 144 -9.02 -16.74 2.37
N VAL A 145 -9.85 -16.59 1.32
CA VAL A 145 -11.12 -15.85 1.39
C VAL A 145 -12.05 -16.45 2.45
N GLN A 146 -12.23 -17.77 2.43
CA GLN A 146 -13.02 -18.52 3.41
C GLN A 146 -12.50 -18.31 4.85
N LEU A 147 -11.18 -18.42 5.06
CA LEU A 147 -10.56 -18.25 6.38
C LEU A 147 -10.86 -16.88 7.01
N PHE A 148 -10.85 -15.81 6.22
CA PHE A 148 -11.16 -14.46 6.72
C PHE A 148 -12.66 -14.21 6.87
N ALA A 149 -13.50 -14.77 5.99
CA ALA A 149 -14.96 -14.73 6.14
C ALA A 149 -15.40 -15.41 7.46
N ASP A 150 -14.90 -16.63 7.72
CA ASP A 150 -15.18 -17.41 8.93
C ASP A 150 -14.60 -16.78 10.22
N ALA A 151 -13.58 -15.92 10.09
CA ALA A 151 -12.95 -15.20 11.20
C ALA A 151 -13.61 -13.86 11.54
N THR A 152 -14.59 -13.40 10.75
CA THR A 152 -15.35 -12.19 11.07
C THR A 152 -16.23 -12.48 12.29
N PRO A 153 -16.02 -11.80 13.44
CA PRO A 153 -16.78 -12.11 14.64
C PRO A 153 -18.25 -11.80 14.43
N ASP A 154 -19.11 -12.70 14.91
CA ASP A 154 -20.55 -12.48 15.01
C ASP A 154 -20.77 -11.28 15.96
N ASP A 155 -21.22 -10.14 15.43
CA ASP A 155 -21.26 -8.84 16.15
C ASP A 155 -22.23 -8.88 17.36
N ASP A 156 -23.14 -9.88 17.38
CA ASP A 156 -24.05 -10.21 18.49
C ASP A 156 -23.39 -11.07 19.60
N ARG A 157 -22.16 -11.56 19.41
CA ARG A 157 -21.44 -12.35 20.42
C ARG A 157 -20.64 -11.45 21.35
N ASP A 158 -21.29 -11.08 22.46
CA ASP A 158 -20.67 -10.42 23.61
C ASP A 158 -19.32 -11.09 23.94
N PRO A 159 -18.18 -10.36 23.94
CA PRO A 159 -16.86 -10.97 24.02
C PRO A 159 -16.70 -11.68 25.36
N ASP A 160 -16.55 -13.01 25.32
CA ASP A 160 -16.39 -13.83 26.52
C ASP A 160 -15.21 -13.28 27.34
N PRO A 161 -15.44 -12.77 28.57
CA PRO A 161 -14.41 -12.12 29.37
C PRO A 161 -13.32 -13.08 29.85
N SER A 162 -13.49 -14.39 29.66
CA SER A 162 -12.45 -15.40 29.86
C SER A 162 -11.56 -15.65 28.64
N THR A 163 -11.91 -15.08 27.47
CA THR A 163 -11.05 -15.11 26.27
C THR A 163 -9.75 -14.36 26.58
N PRO A 164 -8.57 -15.00 26.49
CA PRO A 164 -7.32 -14.30 26.73
C PRO A 164 -7.12 -13.23 25.66
N GLN A 165 -7.18 -11.96 26.05
CA GLN A 165 -6.71 -10.88 25.19
C GLN A 165 -5.24 -11.15 24.88
N PHE A 166 -4.88 -11.25 23.60
CA PHE A 166 -3.51 -11.51 23.16
C PHE A 166 -2.64 -10.26 23.37
N MET A 167 -2.32 -9.97 24.63
CA MET A 167 -1.31 -9.01 25.00
C MET A 167 0.06 -9.68 24.80
N VAL A 168 0.76 -9.28 23.74
CA VAL A 168 2.18 -9.58 23.61
C VAL A 168 2.92 -8.79 24.67
N ASP A 169 3.43 -9.46 25.70
CA ASP A 169 4.34 -8.85 26.65
C ASP A 169 5.70 -8.61 25.95
N ILE A 170 5.93 -7.35 25.57
CA ILE A 170 7.15 -6.90 24.88
C ILE A 170 8.35 -6.69 25.83
N THR A 171 8.20 -6.99 27.13
CA THR A 171 9.34 -7.00 28.06
C THR A 171 10.27 -8.20 27.79
N PRO A 172 11.52 -8.20 28.29
CA PRO A 172 12.41 -9.36 28.17
C PRO A 172 11.81 -10.66 28.74
N SER A 173 10.95 -10.55 29.76
CA SER A 173 10.23 -11.65 30.41
C SER A 173 9.06 -12.22 29.59
N GLY A 174 8.51 -11.45 28.65
CA GLY A 174 7.35 -11.84 27.85
C GLY A 174 7.67 -12.32 26.43
N ARG A 175 8.96 -12.37 26.06
CA ARG A 175 9.38 -12.71 24.70
C ARG A 175 8.80 -14.07 24.28
N PRO A 176 8.03 -14.14 23.19
CA PRO A 176 7.55 -15.42 22.66
C PRO A 176 8.74 -16.30 22.25
N ALA A 177 8.48 -17.61 22.15
CA ALA A 177 9.49 -18.62 21.82
C ALA A 177 10.26 -18.35 20.51
N VAL A 178 9.69 -17.54 19.61
CA VAL A 178 10.37 -16.94 18.46
C VAL A 178 10.17 -15.43 18.50
N TYR A 179 11.26 -14.65 18.44
CA TYR A 179 11.21 -13.18 18.46
C TYR A 179 12.16 -12.57 17.42
N ALA A 180 11.68 -11.57 16.68
CA ALA A 180 12.45 -10.84 15.67
C ALA A 180 12.43 -9.32 15.95
N ARG A 181 13.60 -8.69 16.07
CA ARG A 181 13.75 -7.23 16.16
C ARG A 181 14.05 -6.66 14.77
N LEU A 182 13.12 -5.87 14.24
CA LEU A 182 13.25 -5.22 12.92
C LEU A 182 13.76 -3.76 12.99
N VAL A 183 13.75 -3.15 14.17
CA VAL A 183 14.17 -1.75 14.38
C VAL A 183 15.50 -1.73 15.13
N GLY A 184 16.53 -1.09 14.56
CA GLY A 184 17.91 -1.17 15.03
C GLY A 184 18.65 -2.32 14.36
N THR A 185 19.60 -2.95 15.06
CA THR A 185 20.26 -4.18 14.56
C THR A 185 19.21 -5.28 14.44
N TYR A 186 19.17 -5.94 13.28
CA TYR A 186 18.29 -7.07 13.02
C TYR A 186 18.73 -8.28 13.86
N GLU A 187 17.82 -8.81 14.68
CA GLU A 187 18.07 -9.95 15.57
C GLU A 187 16.86 -10.89 15.55
N ILE A 188 17.05 -12.14 15.13
CA ILE A 188 16.11 -13.25 15.39
C ILE A 188 16.65 -14.06 16.56
N THR A 189 15.74 -14.46 17.46
CA THR A 189 16.03 -15.36 18.58
C THR A 189 14.95 -16.43 18.68
N GLY A 190 15.33 -17.64 19.08
CA GLY A 190 14.38 -18.75 19.31
C GLY A 190 14.03 -19.60 18.09
N LEU A 191 14.68 -19.36 16.94
CA LEU A 191 14.76 -20.30 15.84
C LEU A 191 16.18 -20.89 15.79
N ASP A 192 16.28 -22.18 15.51
CA ASP A 192 17.54 -22.79 15.09
C ASP A 192 18.01 -22.16 13.77
N ALA A 193 19.31 -22.25 13.48
CA ALA A 193 19.81 -21.88 12.17
C ALA A 193 19.12 -22.76 11.11
N PRO A 194 18.46 -22.19 10.08
CA PRO A 194 17.74 -22.99 9.10
C PRO A 194 18.70 -23.91 8.36
N ASP A 195 18.29 -25.16 8.15
CA ASP A 195 19.10 -26.13 7.41
C ASP A 195 19.40 -25.59 5.99
N ALA A 196 20.56 -25.96 5.45
CA ALA A 196 21.09 -25.46 4.19
C ALA A 196 20.13 -25.74 3.01
N GLU A 197 19.30 -26.78 3.11
CA GLU A 197 18.25 -27.10 2.13
C GLU A 197 17.05 -26.13 2.14
N HIS A 198 16.76 -25.47 3.27
CA HIS A 198 15.68 -24.49 3.40
C HIS A 198 16.17 -23.03 3.32
N SER A 199 17.46 -22.80 3.57
CA SER A 199 18.09 -21.48 3.47
C SER A 199 17.89 -20.72 2.14
N PRO A 200 17.81 -21.32 0.92
CA PRO A 200 17.60 -20.56 -0.31
C PRO A 200 16.18 -20.00 -0.47
N LEU A 201 15.19 -20.50 0.29
CA LEU A 201 13.81 -19.99 0.24
C LEU A 201 13.59 -18.74 1.12
N PHE A 202 14.51 -18.45 2.05
CA PHE A 202 14.46 -17.29 2.95
C PHE A 202 15.48 -16.20 2.59
N GLY A 203 15.78 -16.05 1.30
CA GLY A 203 16.66 -15.01 0.78
C GLY A 203 16.05 -13.60 0.76
N LEU A 204 15.78 -12.99 1.93
CA LEU A 204 15.41 -11.57 2.02
C LEU A 204 16.65 -10.70 1.76
N PHE A 205 17.00 -10.51 0.49
CA PHE A 205 18.13 -9.68 0.08
C PHE A 205 17.77 -8.20 0.21
N LEU A 206 18.17 -7.57 1.32
CA LEU A 206 17.99 -6.13 1.54
C LEU A 206 19.21 -5.35 1.02
N PRO A 207 19.05 -4.39 0.08
CA PRO A 207 20.16 -3.57 -0.38
C PRO A 207 20.59 -2.55 0.69
N ASP A 208 21.89 -2.23 0.72
CA ASP A 208 22.44 -1.16 1.56
C ASP A 208 21.90 0.21 1.12
N MET A 209 21.04 0.79 1.97
CA MET A 209 20.34 2.06 1.73
C MET A 209 21.28 3.28 1.68
N ASN A 210 22.57 3.14 1.99
CA ASN A 210 23.53 4.26 2.05
C ASN A 210 24.15 4.66 0.68
N ALA A 211 23.89 3.90 -0.39
CA ALA A 211 24.60 4.04 -1.67
C ALA A 211 23.97 4.97 -2.73
N LEU A 212 22.74 5.46 -2.53
CA LEU A 212 21.98 6.16 -3.57
C LEU A 212 22.33 7.65 -3.72
N ARG A 213 23.39 7.97 -4.47
CA ARG A 213 23.57 9.29 -5.12
C ARG A 213 23.28 9.21 -6.62
N PRO A 214 22.43 10.10 -7.19
CA PRO A 214 21.96 9.93 -8.56
C PRO A 214 22.99 10.36 -9.63
N ARG A 215 23.04 9.60 -10.73
CA ARG A 215 23.55 10.05 -12.04
C ARG A 215 22.45 9.83 -13.08
N LEU A 216 22.29 10.82 -13.97
CA LEU A 216 21.22 10.91 -14.98
C LEU A 216 21.83 10.71 -16.40
N PRO A 217 21.05 10.54 -17.50
CA PRO A 217 20.48 9.25 -17.89
C PRO A 217 20.72 8.91 -19.38
N ALA A 218 20.19 7.78 -19.88
CA ALA A 218 20.01 7.56 -21.32
C ALA A 218 18.71 6.77 -21.68
N ARG A 219 17.75 7.50 -22.27
CA ARG A 219 16.67 7.08 -23.20
C ARG A 219 16.04 5.66 -23.10
N GLY A 220 14.72 5.66 -22.82
CA GLY A 220 13.73 5.01 -23.71
C GLY A 220 12.73 4.02 -23.07
N ARG A 221 11.44 4.17 -23.43
CA ARG A 221 10.28 3.33 -23.01
C ARG A 221 9.98 3.33 -21.49
N ARG A 222 8.96 2.60 -21.03
CA ARG A 222 7.55 3.07 -20.97
C ARG A 222 7.08 2.97 -19.50
N THR A 223 6.41 3.98 -18.96
CA THR A 223 6.49 4.28 -17.50
C THR A 223 5.21 4.82 -16.85
N CYS A 224 4.75 4.16 -15.78
CA CYS A 224 3.99 4.84 -14.72
C CYS A 224 4.86 5.96 -14.08
N THR A 225 4.33 7.18 -13.84
CA THR A 225 5.10 8.32 -13.22
C THR A 225 4.35 9.34 -12.31
N SER A 226 4.30 9.16 -10.98
CA SER A 226 3.69 10.07 -9.96
C SER A 226 4.62 11.16 -9.47
N VAL A 227 3.97 12.21 -8.95
CA VAL A 227 4.55 13.53 -8.83
C VAL A 227 4.92 13.80 -7.37
N PRO A 228 6.21 13.93 -7.04
CA PRO A 228 6.60 14.62 -5.82
C PRO A 228 6.30 16.13 -5.99
N SER A 229 5.48 16.68 -5.11
CA SER A 229 5.16 18.12 -5.09
C SER A 229 6.43 18.95 -4.86
N SER A 230 6.75 19.81 -5.83
CA SER A 230 7.87 20.76 -5.73
C SER A 230 7.50 21.95 -4.84
N ARG A 231 8.28 22.17 -3.77
CA ARG A 231 8.16 23.38 -2.96
C ARG A 231 8.69 24.58 -3.75
N ASN A 232 7.79 25.41 -4.27
CA ASN A 232 8.17 26.77 -4.68
C ASN A 232 8.53 27.58 -3.42
N SER A 233 9.81 27.94 -3.30
CA SER A 233 10.26 28.86 -2.24
C SER A 233 10.16 30.29 -2.75
N MET A 234 9.17 31.05 -2.28
CA MET A 234 9.22 32.51 -2.39
C MET A 234 10.30 33.05 -1.43
N PRO A 235 11.20 33.95 -1.88
CA PRO A 235 12.06 34.68 -0.95
C PRO A 235 11.23 35.72 -0.20
N SER A 236 11.44 35.81 1.11
CA SER A 236 10.89 36.89 1.94
C SER A 236 11.56 38.22 1.58
N ALA A 237 10.79 39.31 1.66
CA ALA A 237 11.27 40.66 1.39
C ALA A 237 12.25 41.17 2.47
N SER A 238 12.98 42.23 2.16
CA SER A 238 13.72 43.03 3.15
C SER A 238 13.87 44.47 2.67
N ALA A 239 13.44 45.40 3.53
CA ALA A 239 13.53 46.87 3.45
C ALA A 239 12.84 47.54 2.24
#